data_AF-A0A8J4Y9I3-F1
#
_entry.id   AF-A0A8J4Y9I3-F1
#
_cell.length_a   1.000
_cell.length_b   1.000
_cell.length_c   1.000
_cell.angle_alpha   90.00
_cell.angle_beta   90.00
_cell.angle_gamma   90.00
#
_symmetry.space_group_name_H-M   'P 1'
#
loop_
_entity.id
_entity.type
_entity.pdbx_description
1 polymer ?
#
loop_
_entity_poly.entity_id
_entity_poly.type
_entity_poly.pdbx_seq_one_letter_code
_entity_poly.pdbx_strand_id
1 'polypeptide(L)'
;MVRREARLGDEKERTGASQRVVCGAAALLLVLATYWLASQPTAPPECGASLALLKAMRDLLLLMQVPELTRLAQTLMLVPRVHWVVAEDAPASNMRVVRYLLHTGLPHTYLLTPMPEEYRNLTLQPKGVANRNGGLAWVRTQAREAEGVVYFADDDNTYDIRLFEEMRYTKRVSMWPVGLIRGSGVSTPVMRNGRFAGWYDAWIGGRKFPVDMAGFAVSVRYLLERPDAQMPYTPGHEEDGFLTSLGITPSHIEFKAAQCTQGCSASFMSRGMSSGHELCFLHAQCLLSDLYHPVEWPIYHISLMVFFPERGVPNLVGGLFAGLM
;
A
#
# COMPACT_ATOMS: atom_id res chain seq x y z
N MET A 1 -45.28 28.19 -41.14
CA MET A 1 -44.59 29.47 -41.42
C MET A 1 -43.63 29.70 -40.26
N VAL A 2 -42.38 29.21 -40.30
CA VAL A 2 -41.16 29.94 -40.71
C VAL A 2 -41.09 31.30 -39.97
N ARG A 3 -40.16 31.62 -39.06
CA ARG A 3 -38.68 31.62 -39.18
C ARG A 3 -37.98 31.82 -37.82
N ARG A 4 -36.70 31.44 -37.77
CA ARG A 4 -35.69 31.56 -36.70
C ARG A 4 -35.33 33.01 -36.37
N GLU A 5 -34.82 33.25 -35.14
CA GLU A 5 -33.50 33.88 -34.92
C GLU A 5 -32.98 33.60 -33.50
N ALA A 6 -31.67 33.30 -33.42
CA ALA A 6 -30.93 32.94 -32.22
C ALA A 6 -30.26 34.18 -31.60
N ARG A 7 -30.10 34.22 -30.28
CA ARG A 7 -29.09 35.04 -29.59
C ARG A 7 -28.46 34.25 -28.45
N LEU A 8 -27.15 34.05 -28.59
CA LEU A 8 -26.19 33.52 -27.61
C LEU A 8 -25.69 34.65 -26.70
N GLY A 9 -25.31 34.30 -25.47
CA GLY A 9 -24.64 35.15 -24.47
C GLY A 9 -25.49 35.28 -23.21
N ASP A 10 -25.04 35.03 -21.99
CA ASP A 10 -23.68 34.85 -21.48
C ASP A 10 -23.82 34.26 -20.06
N GLU A 11 -23.14 33.15 -19.75
CA GLU A 11 -23.15 32.54 -18.42
C GLU A 11 -21.74 32.04 -18.12
N LYS A 12 -20.95 32.80 -17.34
CA LYS A 12 -19.86 32.26 -16.51
C LYS A 12 -19.23 33.28 -15.56
N GLU A 13 -18.73 32.72 -14.47
CA GLU A 13 -17.67 33.24 -13.59
C GLU A 13 -18.02 34.27 -12.51
N ARG A 14 -18.39 33.79 -11.31
CA ARG A 14 -18.15 34.54 -10.06
C ARG A 14 -18.14 33.72 -8.76
N THR A 15 -17.29 32.69 -8.64
CA THR A 15 -16.98 32.04 -7.33
C THR A 15 -15.57 31.41 -7.24
N GLY A 16 -14.56 31.99 -7.90
CA GLY A 16 -13.19 31.40 -7.97
C GLY A 16 -12.05 32.20 -7.33
N ALA A 17 -12.29 33.40 -6.80
CA ALA A 17 -11.20 34.33 -6.45
C ALA A 17 -10.65 34.19 -5.01
N SER A 18 -11.45 33.76 -4.03
CA SER A 18 -11.04 33.81 -2.62
C SER A 18 -10.15 32.63 -2.19
N GLN A 19 -10.35 31.43 -2.75
CA GLN A 19 -9.53 30.24 -2.42
C GLN A 19 -8.13 30.26 -3.08
N ARG A 20 -7.97 30.95 -4.23
CA ARG A 20 -6.69 31.03 -4.94
C ARG A 20 -5.65 31.91 -4.21
N VAL A 21 -6.11 32.94 -3.49
CA VAL A 21 -5.21 33.90 -2.81
C VAL A 21 -4.60 33.30 -1.54
N VAL A 22 -5.35 32.46 -0.81
CA VAL A 22 -4.86 31.82 0.43
C VAL A 22 -3.80 30.75 0.14
N CYS A 23 -3.98 29.95 -0.93
CA CYS A 23 -2.95 29.00 -1.38
C CYS A 23 -1.69 29.70 -1.91
N GLY A 24 -1.84 30.83 -2.62
CA GLY A 24 -0.71 31.60 -3.13
C GLY A 24 0.17 32.19 -2.03
N ALA A 25 -0.42 32.71 -0.95
CA ALA A 25 0.33 33.28 0.17
C ALA A 25 1.10 32.23 0.98
N ALA A 26 0.50 31.05 1.21
CA ALA A 26 1.16 29.94 1.91
C ALA A 26 2.32 29.34 1.09
N ALA A 27 2.15 29.24 -0.23
CA ALA A 27 3.21 28.78 -1.14
C ALA A 27 4.38 29.78 -1.21
N LEU A 28 4.08 31.09 -1.23
CA LEU A 28 5.12 32.13 -1.26
C LEU A 28 5.94 32.16 0.04
N LEU A 29 5.29 31.98 1.20
CA LEU A 29 5.97 31.89 2.49
C LEU A 29 6.90 30.68 2.58
N LEU A 30 6.50 29.53 2.02
CA LEU A 30 7.35 28.34 1.97
C LEU A 30 8.59 28.58 1.11
N VAL A 31 8.41 29.17 -0.08
CA VAL A 31 9.50 29.47 -1.02
C VAL A 31 10.49 30.48 -0.42
N LEU A 32 9.98 31.52 0.25
CA LEU A 32 10.82 32.52 0.91
C LEU A 32 11.55 31.94 2.13
N ALA A 33 10.92 31.05 2.91
CA ALA A 33 11.57 30.36 4.02
C ALA A 33 12.70 29.43 3.53
N THR A 34 12.49 28.70 2.43
CA THR A 34 13.53 27.86 1.82
C THR A 34 14.67 28.69 1.24
N TYR A 35 14.36 29.83 0.61
CA TYR A 35 15.37 30.73 0.07
C TYR A 35 16.22 31.36 1.19
N TRP A 36 15.58 31.80 2.28
CA TRP A 36 16.28 32.35 3.44
C TRP A 36 17.18 31.32 4.13
N LEU A 37 16.71 30.07 4.29
CA LEU A 37 17.53 28.97 4.82
C LEU A 37 18.73 28.65 3.91
N ALA A 38 18.54 28.66 2.59
CA ALA A 38 19.61 28.43 1.61
C ALA A 38 20.59 29.61 1.50
N SER A 39 20.18 30.82 1.92
CA SER A 39 20.99 32.04 1.84
C SER A 39 21.89 32.25 3.07
N GLN A 40 21.83 31.36 4.07
CA GLN A 40 22.68 31.50 5.24
C GLN A 40 24.11 31.06 4.93
N PRO A 41 25.13 31.91 5.16
CA PRO A 41 26.53 31.52 4.98
C PRO A 41 26.87 30.38 5.93
N THR A 42 27.50 29.34 5.38
CA THR A 42 27.85 28.09 6.04
C THR A 42 28.68 28.30 7.31
N ALA A 43 28.02 28.29 8.47
CA ALA A 43 28.67 27.92 9.72
C ALA A 43 28.69 26.38 9.81
N PRO A 44 29.77 25.76 10.30
CA PRO A 44 29.79 24.31 10.48
C PRO A 44 28.66 23.92 11.43
N PRO A 45 27.94 22.81 11.19
CA PRO A 45 26.81 22.46 12.02
C PRO A 45 27.31 22.16 13.43
N GLU A 46 26.97 23.02 14.38
CA GLU A 46 26.95 22.65 15.79
C GLU A 46 26.06 21.41 15.93
N CYS A 47 26.45 20.48 16.81
CA CYS A 47 25.87 19.15 17.00
C CYS A 47 24.31 19.13 17.09
N GLY A 48 23.67 20.26 17.44
CA GLY A 48 22.22 20.44 17.48
C GLY A 48 21.49 20.55 16.11
N ALA A 49 22.18 20.98 15.04
CA ALA A 49 21.58 21.07 13.69
C ALA A 49 21.26 19.67 13.12
N SER A 50 22.01 18.66 13.54
CA SER A 50 21.78 17.26 13.13
C SER A 50 20.42 16.73 13.61
N LEU A 51 20.00 17.09 14.82
CA LEU A 51 18.77 16.57 15.42
C LEU A 51 17.52 17.25 14.84
N ALA A 52 17.59 18.56 14.57
CA ALA A 52 16.51 19.30 13.91
C ALA A 52 16.32 18.82 12.47
N LEU A 53 17.41 18.57 11.75
CA LEU A 53 17.37 18.01 10.39
C LEU A 53 16.85 16.57 10.41
N LEU A 54 17.33 15.71 11.31
CA LEU A 54 16.83 14.34 11.47
C LEU A 54 15.35 14.32 11.88
N LYS A 55 14.91 15.26 12.70
CA LYS A 55 13.50 15.45 13.06
C LYS A 55 12.68 15.92 11.86
N ALA A 56 13.16 16.90 11.10
CA ALA A 56 12.51 17.35 9.88
C ALA A 56 12.42 16.24 8.82
N MET A 57 13.47 15.43 8.66
CA MET A 57 13.48 14.27 7.76
C MET A 57 12.52 13.18 8.24
N ARG A 58 12.48 12.89 9.55
CA ARG A 58 11.50 11.98 10.17
C ARG A 58 10.07 12.50 10.01
N ASP A 59 9.85 13.80 10.17
CA ASP A 59 8.56 14.44 9.96
C ASP A 59 8.18 14.42 8.46
N LEU A 60 9.16 14.50 7.55
CA LEU A 60 8.97 14.33 6.10
C LEU A 60 8.58 12.89 5.73
N LEU A 61 9.17 11.90 6.40
CA LEU A 61 8.82 10.47 6.28
C LEU A 61 7.37 10.21 6.70
N LEU A 62 6.87 10.94 7.70
CA LEU A 62 5.47 10.97 8.10
C LEU A 62 4.56 11.71 7.10
N LEU A 63 5.09 12.54 6.19
CA LEU A 63 4.26 13.30 5.25
C LEU A 63 3.62 12.41 4.17
N MET A 64 4.27 11.32 3.76
CA MET A 64 3.71 10.42 2.73
C MET A 64 2.74 9.38 3.27
N GLN A 65 2.86 9.04 4.56
CA GLN A 65 2.02 8.03 5.20
C GLN A 65 0.51 8.32 5.08
N VAL A 66 0.07 9.50 5.52
CA VAL A 66 -1.36 9.86 5.51
C VAL A 66 -1.90 9.98 4.07
N PRO A 67 -1.18 10.59 3.11
CA PRO A 67 -1.59 10.57 1.70
C PRO A 67 -1.74 9.17 1.10
N GLU A 68 -0.80 8.24 1.31
CA GLU A 68 -0.89 6.87 0.77
C GLU A 68 -2.09 6.13 1.39
N LEU A 69 -2.23 6.19 2.72
CA LEU A 69 -3.41 5.67 3.41
C LEU A 69 -4.70 6.32 2.91
N THR A 70 -4.65 7.59 2.49
CA THR A 70 -5.83 8.29 1.95
C THR A 70 -6.27 7.77 0.60
N ARG A 71 -5.31 7.59 -0.32
CA ARG A 71 -5.60 7.01 -1.64
C ARG A 71 -6.14 5.59 -1.51
N LEU A 72 -5.54 4.79 -0.63
CA LEU A 72 -5.99 3.43 -0.36
C LEU A 72 -7.39 3.42 0.28
N ALA A 73 -7.62 4.21 1.33
CA ALA A 73 -8.92 4.29 2.00
C ALA A 73 -10.04 4.70 1.03
N GLN A 74 -9.82 5.72 0.20
CA GLN A 74 -10.78 6.15 -0.81
C GLN A 74 -11.10 5.06 -1.83
N THR A 75 -10.13 4.21 -2.16
CA THR A 75 -10.34 3.04 -3.03
C THR A 75 -11.18 1.98 -2.30
N LEU A 76 -10.85 1.69 -1.05
CA LEU A 76 -11.58 0.71 -0.21
C LEU A 76 -13.01 1.13 0.11
N MET A 77 -13.31 2.43 0.17
CA MET A 77 -14.69 2.94 0.34
C MET A 77 -15.61 2.51 -0.81
N LEU A 78 -15.06 2.19 -1.98
CA LEU A 78 -15.81 1.68 -3.13
C LEU A 78 -16.04 0.17 -3.08
N VAL A 79 -15.40 -0.54 -2.14
CA VAL A 79 -15.41 -2.00 -2.06
C VAL A 79 -16.33 -2.46 -0.93
N PRO A 80 -17.42 -3.18 -1.23
CA PRO A 80 -18.32 -3.65 -0.18
C PRO A 80 -17.67 -4.79 0.62
N ARG A 81 -17.98 -4.83 1.93
CA ARG A 81 -17.60 -5.91 2.86
C ARG A 81 -16.09 -6.15 2.94
N VAL A 82 -15.36 -5.07 3.12
CA VAL A 82 -13.93 -5.08 3.45
C VAL A 82 -13.74 -4.75 4.93
N HIS A 83 -12.81 -5.45 5.57
CA HIS A 83 -12.25 -5.07 6.85
C HIS A 83 -10.75 -4.82 6.71
N TRP A 84 -10.34 -3.61 7.06
CA TRP A 84 -8.99 -3.14 6.83
C TRP A 84 -8.12 -3.33 8.08
N VAL A 85 -7.16 -4.26 8.03
CA VAL A 85 -6.20 -4.48 9.12
C VAL A 85 -4.94 -3.67 8.83
N VAL A 86 -4.76 -2.57 9.56
CA VAL A 86 -3.61 -1.69 9.43
C VAL A 86 -2.60 -2.07 10.50
N ALA A 87 -1.50 -2.70 10.08
CA ALA A 87 -0.42 -3.09 10.97
C ALA A 87 0.76 -2.12 10.83
N GLU A 88 1.24 -1.59 11.94
CA GLU A 88 2.31 -0.59 12.01
C GLU A 88 3.57 -1.15 12.69
N ASP A 89 4.74 -0.98 12.05
CA ASP A 89 6.04 -1.33 12.63
C ASP A 89 6.45 -0.21 13.60
N ALA A 90 5.78 -0.16 14.74
CA ALA A 90 6.11 0.75 15.82
C ALA A 90 5.85 0.11 17.19
N PRO A 91 6.62 0.51 18.21
CA PRO A 91 6.39 0.07 19.59
C PRO A 91 5.20 0.79 20.26
N ALA A 92 4.69 1.87 19.66
CA ALA A 92 3.62 2.69 20.21
C ALA A 92 2.69 3.21 19.10
N SER A 93 1.43 3.47 19.46
CA SER A 93 0.41 3.92 18.52
C SER A 93 0.67 5.31 17.96
N ASN A 94 0.52 5.44 16.64
CA ASN A 94 0.53 6.71 15.96
C ASN A 94 -0.88 7.31 15.93
N MET A 95 -1.14 8.26 16.82
CA MET A 95 -2.45 8.90 16.95
C MET A 95 -2.94 9.62 15.69
N ARG A 96 -2.04 9.97 14.75
CA ARG A 96 -2.45 10.55 13.46
C ARG A 96 -3.11 9.49 12.58
N VAL A 97 -2.53 8.30 12.50
CA VAL A 97 -3.09 7.15 11.77
C VAL A 97 -4.38 6.69 12.43
N VAL A 98 -4.37 6.47 13.74
CA VAL A 98 -5.58 6.02 14.47
C VAL A 98 -6.73 7.00 14.26
N ARG A 99 -6.47 8.31 14.40
CA ARG A 99 -7.48 9.33 14.14
C ARG A 99 -7.92 9.29 12.67
N TYR A 100 -6.99 9.19 11.73
CA TYR A 100 -7.30 9.11 10.31
C TYR A 100 -8.23 7.94 9.98
N LEU A 101 -7.91 6.73 10.45
CA LEU A 101 -8.72 5.53 10.24
C LEU A 101 -10.14 5.69 10.77
N LEU A 102 -10.31 6.28 11.97
CA LEU A 102 -11.63 6.61 12.52
C LEU A 102 -12.43 7.56 11.62
N HIS A 103 -11.78 8.54 10.98
CA HIS A 103 -12.46 9.48 10.07
C HIS A 103 -12.88 8.82 8.75
N THR A 104 -12.24 7.73 8.32
CA THR A 104 -12.61 7.04 7.07
C THR A 104 -13.98 6.37 7.16
N GLY A 105 -14.44 5.99 8.34
CA GLY A 105 -15.65 5.19 8.52
C GLY A 105 -15.57 3.75 7.98
N LEU A 106 -14.41 3.33 7.46
CA LEU A 106 -14.19 1.94 7.05
C LEU A 106 -14.10 1.04 8.29
N PRO A 107 -14.65 -0.19 8.25
CA PRO A 107 -14.35 -1.20 9.26
C PRO A 107 -12.85 -1.49 9.26
N HIS A 108 -12.19 -1.30 10.40
CA HIS A 108 -10.75 -1.47 10.50
C HIS A 108 -10.31 -2.04 11.86
N THR A 109 -9.12 -2.63 11.86
CA THR A 109 -8.33 -2.95 13.05
C THR A 109 -6.98 -2.28 12.91
N TYR A 110 -6.50 -1.64 13.97
CA TYR A 110 -5.16 -1.10 14.04
C TYR A 110 -4.28 -1.99 14.94
N LEU A 111 -3.12 -2.43 14.43
CA LEU A 111 -2.20 -3.34 15.12
C LEU A 111 -0.81 -2.71 15.25
N LEU A 112 -0.15 -2.96 16.37
CA LEU A 112 1.27 -2.69 16.56
C LEU A 112 2.05 -3.99 16.38
N THR A 113 2.97 -3.98 15.43
CA THR A 113 3.73 -5.16 15.01
C THR A 113 5.18 -4.77 14.81
N PRO A 114 5.90 -4.40 15.89
CA PRO A 114 7.27 -3.96 15.78
C PRO A 114 8.15 -5.08 15.21
N MET A 115 8.97 -4.74 14.21
CA MET A 115 9.99 -5.64 13.69
C MET A 115 10.96 -6.02 14.82
N PRO A 116 11.22 -7.33 15.04
CA PRO A 116 12.20 -7.79 16.02
C PRO A 116 13.58 -7.16 15.80
N GLU A 117 14.28 -6.90 16.90
CA GLU A 117 15.54 -6.15 16.88
C GLU A 117 16.65 -6.83 16.07
N GLU A 118 16.67 -8.17 16.08
CA GLU A 118 17.60 -8.99 15.29
C GLU A 118 17.52 -8.74 13.78
N TYR A 119 16.34 -8.36 13.27
CA TYR A 119 16.13 -8.06 11.85
C TYR A 119 16.30 -6.56 11.53
N ARG A 120 16.17 -5.70 12.53
CA ARG A 120 16.25 -4.23 12.37
C ARG A 120 17.66 -3.77 12.02
N ASN A 121 18.68 -4.50 12.46
CA ASN A 121 20.09 -4.16 12.25
C ASN A 121 20.73 -4.83 11.02
N LEU A 122 19.95 -5.55 10.20
CA LEU A 122 20.44 -6.17 8.98
C LEU A 122 20.67 -5.12 7.88
N THR A 123 21.70 -5.34 7.05
CA THR A 123 21.98 -4.49 5.87
C THR A 123 20.82 -4.51 4.88
N LEU A 124 20.17 -5.66 4.72
CA LEU A 124 18.95 -5.82 3.93
C LEU A 124 17.84 -6.28 4.88
N GLN A 125 16.98 -5.33 5.26
CA GLN A 125 15.89 -5.58 6.21
C GLN A 125 14.71 -6.26 5.50
N PRO A 126 14.12 -7.34 6.06
CA PRO A 126 12.89 -7.96 5.56
C PRO A 126 11.69 -7.08 5.93
N LYS A 127 11.51 -5.98 5.18
CA LYS A 127 10.53 -4.93 5.47
C LYS A 127 9.12 -5.51 5.51
N GLY A 128 8.41 -5.20 6.60
CA GLY A 128 6.99 -5.48 6.73
C GLY A 128 6.58 -6.93 7.01
N VAL A 129 7.53 -7.86 7.12
CA VAL A 129 7.23 -9.24 7.54
C VAL A 129 6.50 -9.29 8.88
N ALA A 130 6.92 -8.46 9.85
CA ALA A 130 6.26 -8.38 11.16
C ALA A 130 4.79 -7.94 11.05
N ASN A 131 4.51 -6.96 10.20
CA ASN A 131 3.17 -6.44 9.95
C ASN A 131 2.25 -7.48 9.32
N ARG A 132 2.74 -8.16 8.28
CA ARG A 132 2.00 -9.23 7.60
C ARG A 132 1.73 -10.41 8.55
N ASN A 133 2.73 -10.84 9.31
CA ASN A 133 2.57 -11.90 10.30
C ASN A 133 1.62 -11.52 11.45
N GLY A 134 1.67 -10.27 11.93
CA GLY A 134 0.72 -9.78 12.93
C GLY A 134 -0.72 -9.74 12.40
N GLY A 135 -0.91 -9.35 11.13
CA GLY A 135 -2.21 -9.44 10.47
C GLY A 135 -2.69 -10.89 10.31
N LEU A 136 -1.81 -11.83 9.97
CA LEU A 136 -2.12 -13.27 9.95
C LEU A 136 -2.51 -13.80 11.34
N ALA A 137 -1.82 -13.37 12.40
CA ALA A 137 -2.16 -13.71 13.78
C ALA A 137 -3.54 -13.15 14.18
N TRP A 138 -3.87 -11.92 13.75
CA TRP A 138 -5.20 -11.36 13.94
C TRP A 138 -6.27 -12.16 13.22
N VAL A 139 -6.06 -12.57 11.96
CA VAL A 139 -7.01 -13.43 11.23
C VAL A 139 -7.23 -14.74 11.98
N ARG A 140 -6.14 -15.37 12.44
CA ARG A 140 -6.17 -16.63 13.20
C ARG A 140 -6.89 -16.54 14.53
N THR A 141 -7.09 -15.36 15.08
CA THR A 141 -7.70 -15.18 16.40
C THR A 141 -9.11 -14.59 16.29
N GLN A 142 -9.28 -13.54 15.49
CA GLN A 142 -10.50 -12.76 15.41
C GLN A 142 -11.40 -13.18 14.24
N ALA A 143 -10.84 -13.70 13.14
CA ALA A 143 -11.59 -14.05 11.93
C ALA A 143 -11.76 -15.57 11.74
N ARG A 144 -11.71 -16.36 12.84
CA ARG A 144 -11.78 -17.84 12.81
C ARG A 144 -13.03 -18.38 12.14
N GLU A 145 -14.16 -17.75 12.44
CA GLU A 145 -15.47 -18.16 11.92
C GLU A 145 -15.82 -17.46 10.61
N ALA A 146 -14.91 -16.65 10.09
CA ALA A 146 -15.18 -15.89 8.89
C ALA A 146 -14.97 -16.74 7.64
N GLU A 147 -16.01 -16.87 6.83
CA GLU A 147 -15.83 -17.14 5.42
C GLU A 147 -15.29 -15.85 4.79
N GLY A 148 -14.05 -15.87 4.30
CA GLY A 148 -13.36 -14.68 3.85
C GLY A 148 -12.08 -14.97 3.09
N VAL A 149 -11.46 -13.92 2.59
CA VAL A 149 -10.20 -13.95 1.84
C VAL A 149 -9.24 -12.92 2.44
N VAL A 150 -8.01 -13.35 2.69
CA VAL A 150 -6.89 -12.50 3.10
C VAL A 150 -6.13 -12.05 1.87
N TYR A 151 -5.88 -10.75 1.78
CA TYR A 151 -5.07 -10.14 0.74
C TYR A 151 -4.03 -9.21 1.37
N PHE A 152 -2.78 -9.31 0.91
CA PHE A 152 -1.71 -8.43 1.36
C PHE A 152 -1.63 -7.24 0.41
N ALA A 153 -1.90 -6.05 0.92
CA ALA A 153 -1.94 -4.84 0.14
C ALA A 153 -1.00 -3.79 0.74
N ASP A 154 0.17 -3.60 0.13
CA ASP A 154 1.06 -2.52 0.54
C ASP A 154 0.40 -1.14 0.24
N ASP A 155 0.69 -0.13 1.07
CA ASP A 155 -0.03 1.15 1.05
C ASP A 155 0.33 2.05 -0.14
N ASP A 156 1.49 1.84 -0.75
CA ASP A 156 2.00 2.55 -1.92
C ASP A 156 1.52 1.97 -3.27
N ASN A 157 0.92 0.79 -3.27
CA ASN A 157 0.41 0.15 -4.48
C ASN A 157 -0.91 0.75 -5.00
N THR A 158 -1.21 0.54 -6.28
CA THR A 158 -2.48 0.96 -6.90
C THR A 158 -3.35 -0.23 -7.27
N TYR A 159 -4.63 -0.15 -6.91
CA TYR A 159 -5.59 -1.24 -7.03
C TYR A 159 -6.78 -0.83 -7.89
N ASP A 160 -7.07 -1.63 -8.92
CA ASP A 160 -8.33 -1.52 -9.64
C ASP A 160 -9.45 -2.15 -8.79
N ILE A 161 -10.59 -1.48 -8.66
CA ILE A 161 -11.70 -1.99 -7.85
C ILE A 161 -12.20 -3.38 -8.29
N ARG A 162 -12.02 -3.74 -9.57
CA ARG A 162 -12.39 -5.05 -10.13
C ARG A 162 -11.57 -6.18 -9.52
N LEU A 163 -10.34 -5.90 -9.08
CA LEU A 163 -9.48 -6.89 -8.44
C LEU A 163 -10.13 -7.49 -7.19
N PHE A 164 -10.82 -6.65 -6.40
CA PHE A 164 -11.46 -7.07 -5.17
C PHE A 164 -12.63 -8.03 -5.43
N GLU A 165 -13.32 -7.90 -6.55
CA GLU A 165 -14.36 -8.86 -6.96
C GLU A 165 -13.77 -10.17 -7.48
N GLU A 166 -12.64 -10.13 -8.19
CA GLU A 166 -11.93 -11.34 -8.65
C GLU A 166 -11.47 -12.22 -7.48
N MET A 167 -10.92 -11.61 -6.44
CA MET A 167 -10.40 -12.34 -5.27
C MET A 167 -11.48 -12.76 -4.27
N ARG A 168 -12.66 -12.12 -4.27
CA ARG A 168 -13.71 -12.30 -3.25
C ARG A 168 -14.10 -13.77 -3.04
N TYR A 169 -14.05 -14.57 -4.10
CA TYR A 169 -14.56 -15.94 -4.12
C TYR A 169 -13.47 -17.02 -4.05
N THR A 170 -12.23 -16.64 -3.71
CA THR A 170 -11.10 -17.56 -3.59
C THR A 170 -11.39 -18.69 -2.60
N LYS A 171 -11.23 -19.92 -3.06
CA LYS A 171 -11.47 -21.16 -2.29
C LYS A 171 -10.22 -21.62 -1.57
N ARG A 172 -9.05 -21.53 -2.21
CA ARG A 172 -7.75 -21.86 -1.61
C ARG A 172 -6.78 -20.70 -1.76
N VAL A 173 -6.21 -20.56 -2.95
CA VAL A 173 -5.32 -19.47 -3.32
C VAL A 173 -5.68 -19.01 -4.72
N SER A 174 -5.76 -17.71 -4.92
CA SER A 174 -5.94 -17.09 -6.23
C SER A 174 -4.70 -16.29 -6.59
N MET A 175 -4.37 -16.26 -7.88
CA MET A 175 -3.23 -15.48 -8.40
C MET A 175 -3.60 -14.72 -9.67
N TRP A 176 -2.92 -13.59 -9.89
CA TRP A 176 -3.13 -12.70 -11.03
C TRP A 176 -1.84 -11.91 -11.38
N PRO A 177 -1.80 -11.26 -12.55
CA PRO A 177 -0.69 -10.40 -12.95
C PRO A 177 -0.61 -9.14 -12.10
N VAL A 178 0.61 -8.73 -11.77
CA VAL A 178 0.94 -7.46 -11.13
C VAL A 178 1.83 -6.67 -12.07
N GLY A 179 1.43 -5.44 -12.39
CA GLY A 179 2.19 -4.53 -13.24
C GLY A 179 3.21 -3.68 -12.48
N LEU A 180 4.12 -3.05 -13.23
CA LEU A 180 5.06 -2.01 -12.79
C LEU A 180 6.07 -2.42 -11.71
N ILE A 181 6.30 -3.73 -11.58
CA ILE A 181 7.35 -4.27 -10.73
C ILE A 181 8.73 -3.93 -11.30
N ARG A 182 9.67 -3.54 -10.43
CA ARG A 182 11.04 -3.17 -10.84
C ARG A 182 11.67 -4.26 -11.71
N GLY A 183 12.20 -3.87 -12.86
CA GLY A 183 12.98 -4.73 -13.75
C GLY A 183 12.18 -5.33 -14.90
N SER A 184 11.17 -6.16 -14.62
CA SER A 184 10.41 -6.89 -15.67
C SER A 184 9.17 -6.15 -16.17
N GLY A 185 8.68 -5.14 -15.43
CA GLY A 185 7.44 -4.44 -15.73
C GLY A 185 6.16 -5.24 -15.42
N VAL A 186 6.23 -6.57 -15.31
CA VAL A 186 5.12 -7.46 -14.89
C VAL A 186 5.66 -8.66 -14.12
N SER A 187 4.94 -9.07 -13.06
CA SER A 187 5.04 -10.40 -12.43
C SER A 187 3.73 -11.13 -12.65
N THR A 188 3.75 -12.34 -13.22
CA THR A 188 2.52 -13.05 -13.57
C THR A 188 2.70 -14.57 -13.67
N PRO A 189 1.70 -15.36 -13.22
CA PRO A 189 1.52 -16.73 -13.73
C PRO A 189 1.21 -16.71 -15.23
N VAL A 190 1.88 -17.59 -15.98
CA VAL A 190 1.70 -17.72 -17.42
C VAL A 190 0.73 -18.86 -17.71
N MET A 191 -0.38 -18.53 -18.36
CA MET A 191 -1.36 -19.50 -18.84
C MET A 191 -1.21 -19.71 -20.34
N ARG A 192 -1.18 -20.97 -20.80
CA ARG A 192 -1.16 -21.35 -22.22
C ARG A 192 -2.24 -22.37 -22.48
N ASN A 193 -3.17 -22.06 -23.39
CA ASN A 193 -4.31 -22.91 -23.73
C ASN A 193 -5.13 -23.34 -22.50
N GLY A 194 -5.38 -22.40 -21.58
CA GLY A 194 -6.11 -22.66 -20.33
C GLY A 194 -5.36 -23.51 -19.29
N ARG A 195 -4.07 -23.79 -19.50
CA ARG A 195 -3.23 -24.53 -18.56
C ARG A 195 -2.09 -23.67 -18.05
N PHE A 196 -1.71 -23.87 -16.80
CA PHE A 196 -0.55 -23.25 -16.21
C PHE A 196 0.73 -23.73 -16.92
N ALA A 197 1.52 -22.78 -17.43
CA ALA A 197 2.73 -23.04 -18.20
C ALA A 197 4.01 -22.66 -17.44
N GLY A 198 3.92 -21.81 -16.41
CA GLY A 198 5.07 -21.34 -15.64
C GLY A 198 4.86 -19.93 -15.10
N TRP A 199 5.94 -19.27 -14.74
CA TRP A 199 5.93 -17.93 -14.17
C TRP A 199 6.74 -16.97 -15.03
N TYR A 200 6.36 -15.71 -15.01
CA TYR A 200 7.14 -14.60 -15.54
C TYR A 200 7.34 -13.56 -14.44
N ASP A 201 8.59 -13.29 -14.06
CA ASP A 201 8.93 -12.39 -12.98
C ASP A 201 10.35 -11.83 -13.18
N ALA A 202 10.64 -10.64 -12.64
CA ALA A 202 11.96 -10.01 -12.73
C ALA A 202 13.05 -10.81 -12.00
N TRP A 203 12.68 -11.53 -10.95
CA TRP A 203 13.59 -12.19 -10.04
C TRP A 203 13.12 -13.62 -9.72
N ILE A 204 13.48 -14.57 -10.56
CA ILE A 204 13.07 -15.96 -10.33
C ILE A 204 13.83 -16.56 -9.12
N GLY A 205 15.13 -16.28 -8.97
CA GLY A 205 15.88 -16.54 -7.72
C GLY A 205 15.83 -17.97 -7.17
N GLY A 206 15.47 -18.98 -7.96
CA GLY A 206 15.20 -20.35 -7.49
C GLY A 206 13.92 -20.52 -6.67
N ARG A 207 13.06 -19.48 -6.60
CA ARG A 207 11.78 -19.48 -5.90
C ARG A 207 10.81 -20.49 -6.54
N LYS A 208 10.04 -21.18 -5.70
CA LYS A 208 8.97 -22.08 -6.16
C LYS A 208 7.78 -21.27 -6.71
N PHE A 209 7.49 -20.14 -6.08
CA PHE A 209 6.45 -19.19 -6.44
C PHE A 209 7.05 -17.80 -6.63
N PRO A 210 7.64 -17.51 -7.81
CA PRO A 210 8.15 -16.18 -8.13
C PRO A 210 6.99 -15.25 -8.51
N VAL A 211 6.29 -14.77 -7.49
CA VAL A 211 5.20 -13.79 -7.59
C VAL A 211 5.45 -12.64 -6.61
N ASP A 212 4.87 -11.48 -6.91
CA ASP A 212 4.84 -10.32 -6.02
C ASP A 212 3.76 -10.46 -4.94
N MET A 213 3.96 -9.82 -3.79
CA MET A 213 3.03 -9.82 -2.66
C MET A 213 1.59 -9.43 -3.06
N ALA A 214 1.44 -8.46 -3.96
CA ALA A 214 0.15 -7.99 -4.43
C ALA A 214 -0.52 -8.92 -5.46
N GLY A 215 0.14 -10.02 -5.85
CA GLY A 215 -0.27 -10.92 -6.93
C GLY A 215 -1.11 -12.12 -6.50
N PHE A 216 -1.40 -12.28 -5.21
CA PHE A 216 -2.16 -13.42 -4.72
C PHE A 216 -3.05 -13.09 -3.53
N ALA A 217 -4.08 -13.91 -3.32
CA ALA A 217 -4.90 -13.89 -2.11
C ALA A 217 -5.20 -15.31 -1.63
N VAL A 218 -5.50 -15.44 -0.35
CA VAL A 218 -5.64 -16.73 0.35
C VAL A 218 -6.98 -16.79 1.08
N SER A 219 -7.71 -17.89 0.91
CA SER A 219 -8.92 -18.16 1.69
C SER A 219 -8.61 -18.20 3.20
N VAL A 220 -9.39 -17.49 4.01
CA VAL A 220 -9.28 -17.51 5.48
C VAL A 220 -9.38 -18.94 5.99
N ARG A 221 -10.35 -19.72 5.50
CA ARG A 221 -10.51 -21.14 5.88
C ARG A 221 -9.26 -21.95 5.54
N TYR A 222 -8.71 -21.78 4.33
CA TYR A 222 -7.52 -22.51 3.91
C TYR A 222 -6.28 -22.14 4.75
N LEU A 223 -6.16 -20.86 5.13
CA LEU A 223 -5.12 -20.37 6.03
C LEU A 223 -5.26 -20.96 7.45
N LEU A 224 -6.47 -21.04 8.00
CA LEU A 224 -6.72 -21.58 9.35
C LEU A 224 -6.38 -23.07 9.46
N GLU A 225 -6.54 -23.83 8.39
CA GLU A 225 -6.08 -25.22 8.29
C GLU A 225 -4.54 -25.36 8.32
N ARG A 226 -3.80 -24.25 8.19
CA ARG A 226 -2.33 -24.17 8.16
C ARG A 226 -1.83 -23.20 9.23
N PRO A 227 -1.91 -23.59 10.52
CA PRO A 227 -1.59 -22.70 11.64
C PRO A 227 -0.13 -22.23 11.63
N ASP A 228 0.78 -23.01 11.04
CA ASP A 228 2.22 -22.70 11.00
C ASP A 228 2.63 -21.85 9.79
N ALA A 229 1.71 -21.55 8.87
CA ALA A 229 2.03 -20.79 7.66
C ALA A 229 2.32 -19.32 7.99
N GLN A 230 3.55 -18.87 7.78
CA GLN A 230 3.96 -17.50 8.09
C GLN A 230 5.01 -17.03 7.09
N MET A 231 5.17 -15.72 6.98
CA MET A 231 6.24 -15.16 6.16
C MET A 231 7.57 -15.29 6.91
N PRO A 232 8.60 -15.87 6.27
CA PRO A 232 9.93 -15.88 6.85
C PRO A 232 10.53 -14.48 6.84
N TYR A 233 11.36 -14.18 7.84
CA TYR A 233 12.20 -12.99 7.85
C TYR A 233 13.45 -13.21 6.97
N THR A 234 13.21 -13.49 5.69
CA THR A 234 14.26 -13.78 4.70
C THR A 234 14.03 -12.90 3.48
N PRO A 235 14.86 -11.86 3.28
CA PRO A 235 14.70 -10.92 2.18
C PRO A 235 14.64 -11.61 0.81
N GLY A 236 13.63 -11.27 0.01
CA GLY A 236 13.39 -11.83 -1.33
C GLY A 236 12.75 -13.22 -1.34
N HIS A 237 12.45 -13.80 -0.17
CA HIS A 237 11.80 -15.10 -0.02
C HIS A 237 10.53 -15.02 0.83
N GLU A 238 10.01 -13.82 1.10
CA GLU A 238 8.82 -13.60 1.93
C GLU A 238 7.57 -14.28 1.33
N GLU A 239 7.25 -13.98 0.06
CA GLU A 239 6.11 -14.56 -0.64
C GLU A 239 6.28 -16.06 -0.87
N ASP A 240 7.46 -16.44 -1.35
CA ASP A 240 7.78 -17.83 -1.71
C ASP A 240 7.74 -18.74 -0.48
N GLY A 241 8.32 -18.29 0.64
CA GLY A 241 8.31 -19.02 1.90
C GLY A 241 6.89 -19.16 2.46
N PHE A 242 6.09 -18.09 2.43
CA PHE A 242 4.70 -18.13 2.87
C PHE A 242 3.86 -19.08 2.01
N LEU A 243 3.89 -18.94 0.68
CA LEU A 243 3.14 -19.80 -0.25
C LEU A 243 3.60 -21.26 -0.14
N THR A 244 4.90 -21.50 0.04
CA THR A 244 5.43 -22.85 0.27
C THR A 244 4.92 -23.44 1.59
N SER A 245 4.88 -22.64 2.66
CA SER A 245 4.35 -23.07 3.97
C SER A 245 2.85 -23.41 3.92
N LEU A 246 2.11 -22.87 2.94
CA LEU A 246 0.72 -23.24 2.70
C LEU A 246 0.54 -24.61 2.01
N GLY A 247 1.63 -25.29 1.63
CA GLY A 247 1.58 -26.59 0.98
C GLY A 247 0.81 -26.60 -0.34
N ILE A 248 0.78 -25.46 -1.05
CA ILE A 248 0.08 -25.37 -2.34
C ILE A 248 0.89 -25.99 -3.48
N THR A 249 0.16 -26.45 -4.48
CA THR A 249 0.66 -26.85 -5.80
C THR A 249 -0.09 -26.04 -6.86
N PRO A 250 0.40 -25.94 -8.10
CA PRO A 250 -0.30 -25.20 -9.16
C PRO A 250 -1.76 -25.62 -9.37
N SER A 251 -2.11 -26.88 -9.10
CA SER A 251 -3.49 -27.40 -9.14
C SER A 251 -4.42 -26.81 -8.08
N HIS A 252 -3.88 -26.20 -7.01
CA HIS A 252 -4.65 -25.54 -5.97
C HIS A 252 -4.89 -24.04 -6.26
N ILE A 253 -4.30 -23.51 -7.33
CA ILE A 253 -4.29 -22.09 -7.63
C ILE A 253 -5.42 -21.75 -8.62
N GLU A 254 -6.23 -20.79 -8.24
CA GLU A 254 -7.24 -20.18 -9.11
C GLU A 254 -6.62 -19.00 -9.87
N PHE A 255 -6.34 -19.18 -11.16
CA PHE A 255 -5.80 -18.12 -12.02
C PHE A 255 -6.90 -17.14 -12.43
N LYS A 256 -6.88 -15.94 -11.85
CA LYS A 256 -7.89 -14.86 -12.01
C LYS A 256 -7.51 -13.90 -13.15
N ALA A 257 -8.26 -12.81 -13.31
CA ALA A 257 -7.98 -11.74 -14.27
C ALA A 257 -7.89 -12.25 -15.72
N ALA A 258 -8.95 -12.95 -16.14
CA ALA A 258 -9.08 -13.57 -17.47
C ALA A 258 -7.89 -14.49 -17.82
N GLN A 259 -7.63 -15.49 -16.97
CA GLN A 259 -6.47 -16.40 -17.10
C GLN A 259 -5.13 -15.66 -17.11
N CYS A 260 -5.03 -14.62 -16.28
CA CYS A 260 -3.82 -13.83 -16.07
C CYS A 260 -3.35 -13.08 -17.32
N THR A 261 -4.31 -12.61 -18.12
CA THR A 261 -4.06 -11.77 -19.30
C THR A 261 -4.36 -10.29 -19.06
N GLN A 262 -5.01 -9.95 -17.95
CA GLN A 262 -5.33 -8.58 -17.56
C GLN A 262 -4.55 -8.17 -16.30
N GLY A 263 -3.99 -6.96 -16.29
CA GLY A 263 -3.41 -6.37 -15.08
C GLY A 263 -4.51 -5.75 -14.20
N CYS A 264 -4.59 -6.18 -12.95
CA CYS A 264 -5.62 -5.71 -12.00
C CYS A 264 -5.02 -5.01 -10.76
N SER A 265 -3.71 -5.16 -10.52
CA SER A 265 -2.92 -4.38 -9.58
C SER A 265 -1.65 -3.89 -10.23
N ALA A 266 -1.17 -2.74 -9.77
CA ALA A 266 0.13 -2.21 -10.12
C ALA A 266 0.92 -1.97 -8.83
N SER A 267 2.12 -2.57 -8.78
CA SER A 267 3.06 -2.37 -7.70
C SER A 267 3.83 -1.08 -7.97
N PHE A 268 3.68 -0.09 -7.09
CA PHE A 268 4.39 1.18 -7.20
C PHE A 268 5.24 1.34 -5.95
N MET A 269 6.54 1.52 -6.13
CA MET A 269 7.31 2.22 -5.12
C MET A 269 7.16 3.71 -5.37
N SER A 270 6.62 4.45 -4.41
CA SER A 270 6.72 5.91 -4.38
C SER A 270 8.20 6.32 -4.33
N ARG A 271 8.86 6.34 -5.49
CA ARG A 271 10.24 6.82 -5.63
C ARG A 271 10.22 8.31 -5.33
N GLY A 272 11.18 8.77 -4.53
CA GLY A 272 11.67 10.14 -4.70
C GLY A 272 12.02 10.30 -6.18
N MET A 273 11.35 11.23 -6.85
CA MET A 273 11.35 11.43 -8.30
C MET A 273 12.74 11.24 -8.92
N SER A 274 12.93 10.18 -9.70
CA SER A 274 14.11 10.02 -10.55
C SER A 274 13.73 9.34 -11.87
N SER A 275 13.07 10.12 -12.72
CA SER A 275 13.10 10.08 -14.20
C SER A 275 11.78 10.65 -14.67
N GLY A 276 11.84 11.79 -15.35
CA GLY A 276 10.69 12.36 -16.03
C GLY A 276 10.09 11.30 -16.95
N HIS A 277 8.84 10.98 -16.71
CA HIS A 277 7.80 10.58 -17.65
C HIS A 277 6.59 10.14 -16.80
N GLU A 278 5.72 11.12 -16.55
CA GLU A 278 4.25 11.08 -16.50
C GLU A 278 3.69 12.09 -15.49
N LEU A 279 2.80 12.93 -16.01
CA LEU A 279 2.32 14.18 -15.45
C LEU A 279 1.16 14.01 -14.46
N CYS A 280 1.07 15.03 -13.59
CA CYS A 280 -0.12 15.53 -12.90
C CYS A 280 -0.53 14.85 -11.58
N PHE A 281 0.32 14.97 -10.54
CA PHE A 281 -0.06 15.53 -9.24
C PHE A 281 1.21 16.11 -8.56
N LEU A 282 1.09 17.28 -7.92
CA LEU A 282 2.13 18.07 -7.21
C LEU A 282 3.14 18.90 -8.02
N HIS A 283 2.68 20.08 -8.47
CA HIS A 283 3.56 21.18 -8.92
C HIS A 283 4.32 21.90 -7.77
N ALA A 284 4.28 21.39 -6.53
CA ALA A 284 4.98 21.96 -5.37
C ALA A 284 6.27 21.20 -4.99
N GLN A 285 6.56 20.05 -5.62
CA GLN A 285 7.70 19.18 -5.24
C GLN A 285 8.91 19.26 -6.19
N CYS A 286 8.79 19.91 -7.36
CA CYS A 286 9.89 20.02 -8.32
C CYS A 286 11.11 20.84 -7.83
N LEU A 287 10.99 21.66 -6.78
CA LEU A 287 12.12 22.46 -6.30
C LEU A 287 13.05 21.72 -5.32
N LEU A 288 12.69 20.52 -4.87
CA LEU A 288 13.48 19.75 -3.90
C LEU A 288 14.21 18.53 -4.51
N SER A 289 13.92 18.16 -5.77
CA SER A 289 14.48 16.97 -6.42
C SER A 289 15.94 17.12 -6.88
N ASP A 290 16.43 18.34 -7.08
CA ASP A 290 17.78 18.58 -7.62
C ASP A 290 18.90 18.51 -6.57
N LEU A 291 18.58 18.19 -5.30
CA LEU A 291 19.55 18.23 -4.20
C LEU A 291 19.87 16.87 -3.53
N TYR A 292 19.23 15.76 -3.90
CA TYR A 292 19.41 14.51 -3.15
C TYR A 292 19.48 13.25 -4.01
N HIS A 293 20.48 12.43 -3.70
CA HIS A 293 20.62 11.05 -4.17
C HIS A 293 19.39 10.19 -3.79
N PRO A 294 19.10 9.11 -4.55
CA PRO A 294 17.93 8.26 -4.30
C PRO A 294 18.09 7.52 -2.97
N VAL A 295 17.44 8.02 -1.93
CA VAL A 295 17.27 7.29 -0.67
C VAL A 295 16.01 6.44 -0.82
N GLU A 296 16.14 5.12 -0.74
CA GLU A 296 14.99 4.23 -0.64
C GLU A 296 14.30 4.42 0.70
N TRP A 297 13.06 4.89 0.66
CA TRP A 297 12.31 5.28 1.85
C TRP A 297 11.85 4.05 2.66
N PRO A 298 11.91 4.07 3.99
CA PRO A 298 11.35 3.03 4.83
C PRO A 298 9.82 3.05 4.76
N ILE A 299 9.25 1.99 4.21
CA ILE A 299 7.83 1.67 4.27
C ILE A 299 7.54 1.18 5.70
N TYR A 300 6.72 1.92 6.45
CA TYR A 300 6.47 1.65 7.88
C TYR A 300 5.12 0.95 8.16
N HIS A 301 4.28 0.76 7.14
CA HIS A 301 2.96 0.12 7.29
C HIS A 301 2.75 -0.90 6.20
N ILE A 302 1.99 -1.93 6.56
CA ILE A 302 1.38 -2.81 5.57
C ILE A 302 -0.09 -2.91 5.89
N SER A 303 -0.89 -2.77 4.85
CA SER A 303 -2.32 -3.04 4.95
C SER A 303 -2.56 -4.52 4.65
N LEU A 304 -2.94 -5.27 5.68
CA LEU A 304 -3.55 -6.57 5.47
C LEU A 304 -5.05 -6.35 5.29
N MET A 305 -5.60 -6.78 4.17
CA MET A 305 -7.02 -6.65 3.89
C MET A 305 -7.71 -7.99 4.08
N VAL A 306 -8.85 -7.98 4.76
CA VAL A 306 -9.71 -9.15 4.88
C VAL A 306 -11.05 -8.84 4.21
N PHE A 307 -11.36 -9.61 3.17
CA PHE A 307 -12.57 -9.47 2.37
C PHE A 307 -13.58 -10.55 2.75
N PHE A 308 -14.85 -10.18 2.91
CA PHE A 308 -15.92 -11.12 3.23
C PHE A 308 -16.88 -11.31 2.03
N PRO A 309 -17.06 -12.55 1.52
CA PRO A 309 -17.91 -12.87 0.39
C PRO A 309 -19.41 -12.70 0.64
N GLU A 310 -20.02 -13.19 1.73
CA GLU A 310 -21.45 -12.95 2.07
C GLU A 310 -21.79 -13.15 3.57
N ARG A 311 -22.85 -12.46 4.03
CA ARG A 311 -23.25 -12.13 5.41
C ARG A 311 -22.26 -11.18 6.11
N GLY A 312 -22.82 -10.34 7.00
CA GLY A 312 -22.14 -9.18 7.56
C GLY A 312 -20.75 -9.49 8.08
N VAL A 313 -19.87 -8.47 8.09
CA VAL A 313 -18.63 -8.53 8.87
C VAL A 313 -19.02 -9.14 10.21
N PRO A 314 -18.43 -10.28 10.63
CA PRO A 314 -18.72 -10.85 11.94
C PRO A 314 -18.60 -9.73 12.98
N ASN A 315 -19.20 -9.86 14.17
CA ASN A 315 -18.90 -8.94 15.27
C ASN A 315 -17.42 -9.14 15.68
N LEU A 316 -16.50 -8.71 14.83
CA LEU A 316 -15.09 -8.62 15.03
C LEU A 316 -14.96 -7.52 16.05
N VAL A 317 -14.49 -7.89 17.24
CA VAL A 317 -14.31 -6.93 18.32
C VAL A 317 -13.35 -5.87 17.78
N GLY A 318 -13.87 -4.67 17.52
CA GLY A 318 -13.10 -3.50 17.16
C GLY A 318 -12.26 -3.09 18.36
N GLY A 319 -11.13 -3.76 18.55
CA GLY A 319 -10.16 -3.41 19.57
C GLY A 319 -9.39 -2.19 19.12
N LEU A 320 -9.55 -1.07 19.83
CA LEU A 320 -8.66 0.09 19.70
C LEU A 320 -7.20 -0.27 20.04
N PHE A 321 -6.99 -1.39 20.75
CA PHE A 321 -5.67 -1.91 21.10
C PHE A 321 -5.74 -3.43 21.23
N ALA A 322 -5.33 -4.18 20.19
CA ALA A 322 -4.94 -5.58 20.34
C ALA A 322 -3.41 -5.62 20.46
N GLY A 323 -2.90 -5.26 21.64
CA GLY A 323 -1.51 -5.53 22.00
C GLY A 323 -1.39 -7.01 22.32
N LEU A 324 -0.64 -7.75 21.50
CA LEU A 324 -0.14 -9.07 21.88
C LEU A 324 0.84 -8.87 23.04
N MET A 325 0.43 -9.29 24.24
CA MET A 325 1.34 -9.66 25.33
C MET A 325 2.01 -10.99 25.01
#